data_AF-T1IFT9-F1
#
_entry.id   AF-T1IFT9-F1
#
_cell.length_a   1.000
_cell.length_b   1.000
_cell.length_c   1.000
_cell.angle_alpha   90.00
_cell.angle_beta   90.00
_cell.angle_gamma   90.00
#
_symmetry.space_group_name_H-M   'P 1'
#
loop_
_entity.id
_entity.type
_entity.pdbx_description
1 polymer ?
#
loop_
_entity_poly.entity_id
_entity_poly.type
_entity_poly.pdbx_seq_one_letter_code
_entity_poly.pdbx_strand_id
1 'polypeptide(L)'
;MKSSDHSGKVRANSFIKGWTSDYSTKLVGALRLRQLRVSEKWSCAVPSLFKPWYGYRVGHLNIFNEEKKQFHSEWQALPRFHKDPPVWAYESYNASESLGMFGYSGLFYRSGGFGEVLHTTRGNSDRFLVKLLMNDWIDITHGQYF
;
A
#
# COMPACT_ATOMS: atom_id res chain seq x y z
N MET A 1 22.36 -5.15 47.96
CA MET A 1 21.30 -5.37 46.95
C MET A 1 20.76 -4.01 46.50
N LYS A 2 21.08 -3.60 45.28
CA LYS A 2 20.35 -2.55 44.56
C LYS A 2 20.06 -3.12 43.18
N SER A 3 18.78 -3.37 42.92
CA SER A 3 18.25 -3.74 41.62
C SER A 3 18.51 -2.59 40.66
N SER A 4 19.40 -2.80 39.69
CA SER A 4 19.57 -1.86 38.59
C SER A 4 18.47 -2.12 37.58
N ASP A 5 17.39 -1.34 37.69
CA ASP A 5 16.29 -1.29 36.71
C ASP A 5 16.87 -0.92 35.34
N HIS A 6 17.11 -1.92 34.49
CA HIS A 6 17.43 -1.75 33.09
C HIS A 6 16.12 -1.71 32.30
N SER A 7 15.30 -0.68 32.52
CA SER A 7 14.27 -0.27 31.56
C SER A 7 14.93 0.45 30.36
N GLY A 8 15.97 -0.17 29.82
CA GLY A 8 16.60 0.24 28.58
C GLY A 8 15.66 -0.13 27.46
N LYS A 9 14.97 0.87 26.90
CA LYS A 9 14.24 0.84 25.62
C LYS A 9 14.68 -0.35 24.78
N VAL A 10 13.82 -1.39 24.70
CA VAL A 10 14.03 -2.55 23.83
C VAL A 10 14.18 -2.01 22.42
N ARG A 11 15.42 -1.81 21.97
CA ARG A 11 15.72 -1.51 20.58
C ARG A 11 15.33 -2.78 19.85
N ALA A 12 14.18 -2.76 19.19
CA ALA A 12 13.63 -3.86 18.40
C ALA A 12 14.47 -4.12 17.13
N ASN A 13 15.78 -4.32 17.28
CA ASN A 13 16.71 -4.60 16.21
C ASN A 13 17.45 -5.88 16.58
N SER A 14 17.23 -6.94 15.82
CA SER A 14 18.10 -8.11 15.86
C SER A 14 19.47 -7.74 15.27
N PHE A 15 20.55 -8.24 15.86
CA PHE A 15 21.90 -8.10 15.29
C PHE A 15 22.15 -9.10 14.15
N ILE A 16 21.25 -10.07 13.97
CA ILE A 16 21.34 -11.12 12.95
C ILE A 16 20.34 -10.81 11.84
N LYS A 17 20.85 -10.61 10.62
CA LYS A 17 20.03 -10.22 9.45
C LYS A 17 18.86 -11.18 9.24
N GLY A 18 17.66 -10.61 9.10
CA GLY A 18 16.44 -11.36 8.82
C GLY A 18 15.78 -12.02 10.02
N TRP A 19 16.33 -11.90 11.24
CA TRP A 19 15.66 -12.39 12.45
C TRP A 19 14.77 -11.30 13.05
N THR A 20 13.66 -11.69 13.67
CA THR A 20 12.88 -10.78 14.51
C THR A 20 13.66 -10.40 15.77
N SER A 21 13.26 -9.32 16.44
CA SER A 21 13.98 -8.78 17.61
C SER A 21 14.06 -9.73 18.81
N ASP A 22 13.17 -10.73 18.85
CA ASP A 22 13.13 -11.80 19.85
C ASP A 22 13.99 -13.02 19.45
N TYR A 23 14.65 -13.00 18.29
CA TYR A 23 15.52 -14.05 17.76
C TYR A 23 14.86 -15.44 17.64
N SER A 24 13.53 -15.51 17.74
CA SER A 24 12.78 -16.78 17.70
C SER A 24 12.25 -17.09 16.29
N THR A 25 12.06 -16.05 15.47
CA THR A 25 11.54 -16.19 14.11
C THR A 25 12.45 -15.53 13.08
N LYS A 26 12.48 -16.11 11.88
CA LYS A 26 13.25 -15.62 10.74
C LYS A 26 12.31 -15.19 9.62
N LEU A 27 12.46 -13.95 9.17
CA LEU A 27 11.82 -13.43 7.98
C LEU A 27 12.38 -14.15 6.75
N VAL A 28 11.49 -14.71 5.94
CA VAL A 28 11.82 -15.35 4.67
C VAL A 28 11.40 -14.42 3.53
N GLY A 29 12.32 -14.17 2.59
CA GLY A 29 12.07 -13.28 1.46
C GLY A 29 11.99 -11.81 1.87
N ALA A 30 11.06 -11.09 1.23
CA ALA A 30 10.82 -9.68 1.45
C ALA A 30 9.32 -9.40 1.55
N LEU A 31 8.97 -8.36 2.30
CA LEU A 31 7.60 -7.90 2.42
C LEU A 31 7.18 -7.23 1.11
N ARG A 32 5.95 -7.51 0.66
CA ARG A 32 5.37 -6.87 -0.52
C ARG A 32 4.22 -5.97 -0.10
N LEU A 33 4.23 -4.73 -0.60
CA LEU A 33 3.11 -3.80 -0.46
C LEU A 33 2.21 -3.91 -1.69
N ARG A 34 0.90 -3.83 -1.48
CA ARG A 34 -0.11 -3.82 -2.53
C ARG A 34 -1.22 -2.85 -2.17
N GLN A 35 -1.62 -2.04 -3.14
CA GLN A 35 -2.68 -1.07 -3.03
C GLN A 35 -3.70 -1.29 -4.16
N LEU A 36 -4.97 -1.20 -3.78
CA LEU A 36 -6.10 -1.14 -4.70
C LEU A 36 -6.71 0.25 -4.63
N ARG A 37 -7.11 0.80 -5.78
CA ARG A 37 -7.63 2.16 -5.92
C ARG A 37 -8.96 2.14 -6.64
N VAL A 38 -9.81 3.10 -6.32
CA VAL A 38 -11.06 3.35 -7.05
C VAL A 38 -10.79 4.43 -8.09
N SER A 39 -11.30 4.22 -9.30
CA SER A 39 -11.15 5.16 -10.39
C SER A 39 -11.93 6.45 -10.16
N GLU A 40 -11.30 7.58 -10.44
CA GLU A 40 -11.95 8.90 -10.35
C GLU A 40 -13.15 9.03 -11.29
N LYS A 41 -13.18 8.26 -12.39
CA LYS A 41 -14.33 8.24 -13.31
C LYS A 41 -15.59 7.68 -12.67
N TRP A 42 -15.43 6.90 -11.61
CA TRP A 42 -16.51 6.38 -10.79
C TRP A 42 -16.78 7.25 -9.57
N SER A 43 -16.15 8.43 -9.50
CA SER A 43 -16.63 9.48 -8.62
C SER A 43 -18.01 9.89 -9.10
N CYS A 44 -18.99 9.75 -8.22
CA CYS A 44 -20.38 10.01 -8.58
C CYS A 44 -20.82 11.35 -7.98
N ALA A 45 -21.88 11.93 -8.55
CA ALA A 45 -22.34 13.24 -8.11
C ALA A 45 -22.72 13.20 -6.62
N VAL A 46 -22.16 14.13 -5.85
CA VAL A 46 -22.57 14.40 -4.48
C VAL A 46 -24.03 14.87 -4.51
N PRO A 47 -24.93 14.34 -3.65
CA PRO A 47 -26.29 14.84 -3.56
C PRO A 47 -26.31 16.35 -3.37
N SER A 48 -27.29 17.04 -3.98
CA SER A 48 -27.33 18.51 -4.03
C SER A 48 -27.16 19.17 -2.67
N LEU A 49 -27.73 18.58 -1.62
CA LEU A 49 -27.61 19.04 -0.24
C LEU A 49 -26.15 19.11 0.23
N PHE A 50 -25.30 18.17 -0.18
CA PHE A 50 -23.92 18.05 0.30
C PHE A 50 -22.88 18.73 -0.60
N LYS A 51 -23.28 19.23 -1.78
CA LYS A 51 -22.38 19.88 -2.75
C LYS A 51 -21.57 21.06 -2.18
N PRO A 52 -22.07 21.90 -1.25
CA PRO A 52 -21.27 22.98 -0.68
C PRO A 52 -20.06 22.51 0.11
N TRP A 53 -20.09 21.27 0.62
CA TRP A 53 -19.06 20.71 1.50
C TRP A 53 -18.20 19.65 0.82
N TYR A 54 -18.72 18.96 -0.19
CA TYR A 54 -18.03 17.87 -0.86
C TYR A 54 -18.06 18.05 -2.38
N GLY A 55 -16.87 18.04 -3.00
CA GLY A 55 -16.71 18.17 -4.45
C GLY A 55 -17.02 16.89 -5.24
N TYR A 56 -16.88 15.72 -4.60
CA TYR A 56 -17.04 14.41 -5.23
C TYR A 56 -17.37 13.33 -4.18
N ARG A 57 -17.80 12.14 -4.62
CA ARG A 57 -17.91 10.94 -3.75
C ARG A 57 -17.24 9.75 -4.42
N VAL A 58 -16.52 8.93 -3.66
CA VAL A 58 -16.03 7.62 -4.12
C VAL A 58 -16.87 6.53 -3.50
N GLY A 59 -17.32 5.62 -4.35
CA GLY A 59 -18.02 4.42 -3.91
C GLY A 59 -17.05 3.37 -3.34
N HIS A 60 -17.60 2.36 -2.70
CA HIS A 60 -16.83 1.20 -2.29
C HIS A 60 -16.13 0.53 -3.48
N LEU A 61 -14.90 0.06 -3.25
CA LEU A 61 -14.13 -0.68 -4.24
C LEU A 61 -14.89 -1.94 -4.69
N ASN A 62 -14.98 -2.13 -6.00
CA ASN A 62 -15.55 -3.28 -6.66
C ASN A 62 -14.88 -3.51 -8.03
N ILE A 63 -15.25 -4.59 -8.70
CA ILE A 63 -14.62 -5.03 -9.95
C ILE A 63 -14.83 -4.08 -11.13
N PHE A 64 -15.84 -3.20 -11.06
CA PHE A 64 -16.21 -2.27 -12.12
C PHE A 64 -15.54 -0.91 -11.95
N ASN A 65 -15.25 -0.51 -10.70
CA ASN A 65 -14.69 0.79 -10.37
C ASN A 65 -13.21 0.76 -9.93
N GLU A 66 -12.57 -0.42 -9.94
CA GLU A 66 -11.12 -0.54 -9.72
C GLU A 66 -10.35 0.28 -10.77
N GLU A 67 -9.45 1.16 -10.30
CA GLU A 67 -8.55 1.94 -11.15
C GLU A 67 -7.44 1.03 -11.68
N LYS A 68 -7.27 1.06 -13.01
CA LYS A 68 -6.29 0.23 -13.73
C LYS A 68 -5.34 1.07 -14.57
N LYS A 69 -5.59 2.37 -14.66
CA LYS A 69 -4.82 3.32 -15.45
C LYS A 69 -3.80 4.04 -14.59
N GLN A 70 -2.96 4.79 -15.27
CA GLN A 70 -2.04 5.74 -14.68
C GLN A 70 -2.84 6.73 -13.84
N PHE A 71 -2.52 6.82 -12.55
CA PHE A 71 -3.23 7.70 -11.63
C PHE A 71 -2.71 9.14 -11.72
N HIS A 72 -1.40 9.34 -11.89
CA HIS A 72 -0.79 10.64 -12.14
C HIS A 72 -0.18 10.71 -13.55
N SER A 73 -0.06 11.93 -14.10
CA SER A 73 0.58 12.19 -15.40
C SER A 73 2.05 11.75 -15.45
N GLU A 74 2.70 11.68 -14.30
CA GLU A 74 4.09 11.20 -14.16
C GLU A 74 4.18 9.67 -14.06
N TRP A 75 3.05 8.97 -13.87
CA TRP A 75 2.99 7.53 -13.69
C TRP A 75 2.84 6.84 -15.04
N GLN A 76 3.90 6.84 -15.84
CA GLN A 76 3.84 6.26 -17.17
C GLN A 76 3.61 4.74 -17.13
N ALA A 77 2.72 4.25 -18.00
CA ALA A 77 2.47 2.83 -18.20
C ALA A 77 3.73 2.22 -18.81
N LEU A 78 4.21 1.16 -18.18
CA LEU A 78 5.38 0.47 -18.69
C LEU A 78 5.08 -0.32 -19.97
N PRO A 79 6.11 -0.56 -20.79
CA PRO A 79 6.06 -1.64 -21.78
C PRO A 79 5.79 -2.99 -21.07
N ARG A 80 5.15 -3.93 -21.79
CA ARG A 80 4.72 -5.25 -21.27
C ARG A 80 5.81 -6.07 -20.57
N PHE A 81 7.08 -5.73 -20.76
CA PHE A 81 8.22 -6.42 -20.15
C PHE A 81 9.07 -5.40 -19.40
N HIS A 82 8.89 -5.34 -18.08
CA HIS A 82 9.78 -4.63 -17.18
C HIS A 82 10.16 -5.58 -16.06
N LYS A 83 11.46 -5.64 -15.75
CA LYS A 83 12.01 -6.60 -14.78
C LYS A 83 11.55 -6.28 -13.36
N ASP A 84 11.42 -4.99 -13.05
CA ASP A 84 10.93 -4.46 -11.78
C ASP A 84 9.96 -3.30 -12.11
N PRO A 85 8.65 -3.54 -12.24
CA PRO A 85 7.70 -2.48 -12.55
C PRO A 85 7.69 -1.43 -11.41
N PRO A 86 7.67 -0.11 -11.71
CA PRO A 86 7.56 0.88 -10.67
C PRO A 86 6.23 0.68 -9.96
N VAL A 87 6.21 0.98 -8.67
CA VAL A 87 5.04 1.03 -7.77
C VAL A 87 3.74 1.55 -8.41
N TRP A 88 3.86 2.44 -9.38
CA TRP A 88 2.80 3.14 -10.08
C TRP A 88 2.17 2.37 -11.25
N ALA A 89 2.76 1.25 -11.65
CA ALA A 89 2.26 0.40 -12.71
C ALA A 89 1.20 -0.56 -12.15
N TYR A 90 0.02 -0.55 -12.77
CA TYR A 90 -1.03 -1.48 -12.41
C TYR A 90 -0.66 -2.89 -12.89
N GLU A 91 -0.68 -3.85 -11.96
CA GLU A 91 -0.52 -5.26 -12.24
C GLU A 91 -1.87 -5.96 -12.25
N SER A 92 -2.14 -6.70 -13.34
CA SER A 92 -3.39 -7.46 -13.45
C SER A 92 -3.39 -8.67 -12.51
N TYR A 93 -4.58 -9.18 -12.18
CA TYR A 93 -4.75 -10.37 -11.35
C TYR A 93 -4.08 -11.63 -11.91
N ASN A 94 -3.85 -11.71 -13.23
CA ASN A 94 -3.14 -12.82 -13.90
C ASN A 94 -1.62 -12.67 -13.85
N ALA A 95 -1.13 -11.43 -13.73
CA ALA A 95 0.31 -11.15 -13.67
C ALA A 95 0.81 -11.17 -12.22
N SER A 96 -0.06 -10.79 -11.27
CA SER A 96 0.27 -10.75 -9.85
C SER A 96 0.45 -12.15 -9.25
N GLU A 97 1.56 -12.32 -8.56
CA GLU A 97 1.84 -13.48 -7.68
C GLU A 97 0.99 -13.49 -6.39
N SER A 98 0.20 -12.45 -6.15
CA SER A 98 -0.61 -12.35 -4.93
C SER A 98 -1.94 -13.11 -5.09
N LEU A 99 -2.57 -13.46 -3.97
CA LEU A 99 -3.92 -14.00 -3.96
C LEU A 99 -4.96 -12.90 -3.72
N GLY A 100 -6.18 -13.12 -4.22
CA GLY A 100 -7.35 -12.33 -3.84
C GLY A 100 -7.87 -12.76 -2.47
N MET A 101 -8.48 -11.84 -1.73
CA MET A 101 -8.95 -12.09 -0.37
C MET A 101 -10.23 -11.33 -0.04
N PHE A 102 -11.05 -11.89 0.85
CA PHE A 102 -12.16 -11.16 1.46
C PHE A 102 -11.64 -10.36 2.65
N GLY A 103 -11.97 -9.07 2.68
CA GLY A 103 -11.68 -8.24 3.84
C GLY A 103 -12.85 -8.19 4.82
N TYR A 104 -12.63 -7.48 5.93
CA TYR A 104 -13.64 -7.31 6.98
C TYR A 104 -14.96 -6.70 6.49
N SER A 105 -14.91 -5.87 5.44
CA SER A 105 -16.10 -5.26 4.82
C SER A 105 -16.98 -6.26 4.05
N GLY A 106 -16.59 -7.53 3.94
CA GLY A 106 -17.26 -8.53 3.10
C GLY A 106 -16.99 -8.35 1.59
N LEU A 107 -16.18 -7.37 1.21
CA LEU A 107 -15.79 -7.13 -0.18
C LEU A 107 -14.63 -8.05 -0.57
N PHE A 108 -14.66 -8.52 -1.81
CA PHE A 108 -13.58 -9.30 -2.40
C PHE A 108 -12.53 -8.38 -3.05
N TYR A 109 -11.33 -8.40 -2.51
CA TYR A 109 -10.16 -7.68 -3.01
C TYR A 109 -9.38 -8.60 -3.94
N ARG A 110 -9.28 -8.25 -5.23
CA ARG A 110 -8.59 -9.07 -6.23
C ARG A 110 -7.08 -9.09 -6.02
N SER A 111 -6.41 -10.03 -6.68
CA SER A 111 -4.96 -10.22 -6.55
C SER A 111 -4.12 -9.10 -7.17
N GLY A 112 -4.67 -8.36 -8.14
CA GLY A 112 -4.00 -7.28 -8.86
C GLY A 112 -3.84 -5.99 -8.05
N GLY A 113 -3.45 -4.92 -8.72
CA GLY A 113 -3.29 -3.59 -8.13
C GLY A 113 -1.91 -3.00 -8.35
N PHE A 114 -1.61 -1.97 -7.57
CA PHE A 114 -0.32 -1.27 -7.56
C PHE A 114 0.52 -1.87 -6.45
N GLY A 115 1.66 -2.47 -6.77
CA GLY A 115 2.43 -3.22 -5.78
C GLY A 115 3.93 -3.10 -5.98
N GLU A 116 4.66 -3.29 -4.89
CA GLU A 116 6.11 -3.19 -4.86
C GLU A 116 6.69 -4.07 -3.74
N VAL A 117 7.90 -4.60 -3.96
CA VAL A 117 8.60 -5.41 -2.96
C VAL A 117 9.53 -4.50 -2.15
N LEU A 118 9.37 -4.53 -0.83
CA LEU A 118 10.25 -3.82 0.09
C LEU A 118 11.63 -4.45 0.14
N HIS A 119 12.62 -3.68 0.56
CA HIS A 119 13.97 -4.20 0.72
C HIS A 119 14.06 -5.13 1.96
N THR A 120 15.00 -6.06 1.93
CA THR A 120 15.29 -6.94 3.08
C THR A 120 16.01 -6.22 4.24
N THR A 121 16.36 -4.95 4.05
CA THR A 121 17.07 -4.14 5.04
C THR A 121 16.23 -2.94 5.45
N ARG A 122 16.09 -2.76 6.76
CA ARG A 122 15.30 -1.67 7.35
C ARG A 122 15.60 -0.30 6.76
N GLY A 123 16.87 0.12 6.69
CA GLY A 123 17.22 1.46 6.20
C GLY A 123 16.77 1.75 4.77
N ASN A 124 16.82 0.76 3.87
CA ASN A 124 16.33 0.91 2.51
C ASN A 124 14.81 0.92 2.46
N SER A 125 14.16 0.06 3.24
CA SER A 125 12.69 0.03 3.33
C SER A 125 12.13 1.32 3.93
N ASP A 126 12.77 1.86 4.96
CA ASP A 126 12.37 3.13 5.59
C ASP A 126 12.47 4.29 4.58
N ARG A 127 13.58 4.39 3.84
CA ARG A 127 13.74 5.39 2.77
C ARG A 127 12.69 5.22 1.67
N PHE A 128 12.38 3.97 1.33
CA PHE A 128 11.39 3.66 0.31
C PHE A 128 9.98 4.06 0.75
N LEU A 129 9.59 3.74 1.98
CA LEU A 129 8.31 4.14 2.56
C LEU A 129 8.16 5.66 2.62
N VAL A 130 9.22 6.39 3.00
CA VAL A 130 9.23 7.87 2.96
C VAL A 130 9.01 8.37 1.53
N LYS A 131 9.66 7.76 0.53
CA LYS A 131 9.45 8.11 -0.88
C LYS A 131 8.01 7.85 -1.32
N LEU A 132 7.40 6.74 -0.92
CA LEU A 132 5.99 6.45 -1.22
C LEU A 132 5.05 7.51 -0.63
N LEU A 133 5.29 7.90 0.63
CA LEU A 133 4.51 8.93 1.31
C LEU A 133 4.67 10.30 0.65
N MET A 134 5.88 10.68 0.26
CA MET A 134 6.16 11.98 -0.38
C MET A 134 5.59 12.10 -1.79
N ASN A 135 5.29 10.98 -2.45
CA ASN A 135 4.71 10.95 -3.80
C ASN A 135 3.22 10.62 -3.78
N ASP A 136 2.55 10.78 -2.63
CA ASP A 136 1.12 10.53 -2.46
C ASP A 136 0.68 9.13 -2.94
N TRP A 137 1.54 8.12 -2.75
CA TRP A 137 1.17 6.73 -3.05
C TRP A 137 0.02 6.24 -2.16
N ILE A 138 -0.17 6.85 -0.99
CA ILE A 138 -1.41 6.71 -0.23
C ILE A 138 -2.01 8.11 -0.15
N ASP A 139 -2.98 8.37 -1.01
CA ASP A 139 -3.69 9.65 -1.07
C ASP A 139 -5.06 9.56 -0.42
N ILE A 140 -5.56 10.73 0.00
CA ILE A 140 -6.84 10.90 0.68
C ILE A 140 -7.96 11.23 -0.34
N THR A 141 -7.72 11.00 -1.63
CA THR A 141 -8.82 10.77 -2.58
C THR A 141 -9.43 9.39 -2.25
N HIS A 142 -10.14 9.11 -1.15
CA HIS A 142 -11.30 9.81 -0.59
C HIS A 142 -11.53 9.33 0.85
N GLY A 143 -11.17 10.14 1.84
CA GLY A 143 -11.40 9.81 3.25
C GLY A 143 -10.98 10.93 4.18
N GLN A 144 -11.46 12.15 3.92
CA GLN A 144 -11.34 13.22 4.91
C GLN A 144 -12.28 12.90 6.08
N TYR A 145 -11.67 12.53 7.20
CA TYR A 145 -12.29 12.59 8.51
C TYR A 145 -12.25 14.04 9.00
N PHE A 146 -13.42 14.58 9.32
CA PHE A 146 -13.63 15.40 10.52
C PHE A 146 -14.64 14.65 11.38
#